data_AF-A0A3D2S2X7-F1
#
_entry.id   AF-A0A3D2S2X7-F1
#
_cell.length_a   1.000
_cell.length_b   1.000
_cell.length_c   1.000
_cell.angle_alpha   90.00
_cell.angle_beta   90.00
_cell.angle_gamma   90.00
#
_symmetry.space_group_name_H-M   'P 1'
#
loop_
_entity.id
_entity.type
_entity.pdbx_description
1 polymer ?
#
loop_
_entity_poly.entity_id
_entity_poly.type
_entity_poly.pdbx_seq_one_letter_code
_entity_poly.pdbx_strand_id
1 'polypeptide(L)'
;MCIHSANCIRGLPDVFNNRARPWITPEGAETNAIIEQVKKCPSGALSYTMNDATTSSDNKPEPENLTAAAKLTGLANGPLLVEGSFEYYNAKGELI
;
A
#
# COMPACT_ATOMS: atom_id res chain seq x y z
N MET A 1 7.68 1.09 -5.55
CA MET A 1 8.39 0.03 -6.32
C MET A 1 7.83 -1.34 -5.92
N CYS A 2 7.76 -2.32 -6.81
CA CYS A 2 7.22 -3.66 -6.51
C CYS A 2 8.20 -4.51 -5.68
N ILE A 3 7.70 -5.20 -4.64
CA ILE A 3 8.48 -6.14 -3.80
C ILE A 3 8.14 -7.62 -4.08
N HIS A 4 7.42 -7.93 -5.15
CA HIS A 4 7.02 -9.28 -5.54
C HIS A 4 6.24 -10.09 -4.47
N SER A 5 5.38 -9.44 -3.68
CA SER A 5 4.54 -10.13 -2.68
C SER A 5 3.53 -11.13 -3.28
N ALA A 6 3.29 -11.03 -4.59
CA ALA A 6 2.28 -11.79 -5.34
C ALA A 6 0.82 -11.56 -4.91
N ASN A 7 0.55 -10.57 -4.03
CA ASN A 7 -0.82 -10.24 -3.63
C ASN A 7 -1.68 -9.89 -4.84
N CYS A 8 -1.17 -9.06 -5.76
CA CYS A 8 -1.88 -8.65 -6.98
C CYS A 8 -2.38 -9.85 -7.80
N ILE A 9 -1.48 -10.75 -8.18
CA ILE A 9 -1.78 -11.93 -9.02
C ILE A 9 -2.70 -12.92 -8.28
N ARG A 10 -2.49 -13.14 -6.97
CA ARG A 10 -3.33 -14.07 -6.20
C ARG A 10 -4.75 -13.55 -5.97
N GLY A 11 -4.91 -12.23 -5.84
CA GLY A 11 -6.21 -11.63 -5.53
C GLY A 11 -7.07 -11.36 -6.76
N LEU A 12 -6.48 -10.99 -7.90
CA LEU A 12 -7.19 -10.83 -9.17
C LEU A 12 -6.34 -11.38 -10.33
N PRO A 13 -6.27 -12.70 -10.53
CA PRO A 13 -5.47 -13.32 -11.59
C PRO A 13 -5.96 -12.98 -13.00
N ASP A 14 -7.25 -12.68 -13.16
CA ASP A 14 -7.84 -12.25 -14.44
C ASP A 14 -7.43 -10.82 -14.82
N VAL A 15 -6.98 -10.01 -13.84
CA VAL A 15 -6.48 -8.65 -14.05
C VAL A 15 -4.96 -8.61 -14.06
N PHE A 16 -4.28 -9.30 -13.14
CA PHE A 16 -2.82 -9.23 -12.98
C PHE A 16 -2.16 -10.56 -13.35
N ASN A 17 -1.40 -10.56 -14.44
CA ASN A 17 -0.72 -11.74 -14.95
C ASN A 17 0.74 -11.45 -15.32
N ASN A 18 1.68 -11.93 -14.50
CA ASN A 18 3.13 -11.70 -14.71
C ASN A 18 3.70 -12.41 -15.96
N ARG A 19 2.99 -13.40 -16.51
CA ARG A 19 3.37 -14.10 -17.74
C ARG A 19 2.81 -13.44 -19.00
N ALA A 20 1.77 -12.63 -18.87
CA ALA A 20 1.17 -11.90 -19.99
C ALA A 20 1.94 -10.62 -20.34
N ARG A 21 1.74 -10.15 -21.57
CA ARG A 21 2.24 -8.86 -22.09
C ARG A 21 1.12 -8.24 -22.96
N PRO A 22 0.42 -7.18 -22.49
CA PRO A 22 0.58 -6.49 -21.20
C PRO A 22 0.27 -7.39 -20.00
N TRP A 23 0.84 -7.06 -18.83
CA TRP A 23 0.69 -7.85 -17.60
C TRP A 23 -0.53 -7.45 -16.76
N ILE A 24 -1.26 -6.42 -17.21
CA ILE A 24 -2.49 -5.91 -16.59
C ILE A 24 -3.59 -5.92 -17.65
N THR A 25 -4.74 -6.52 -17.31
CA THR A 25 -5.96 -6.55 -18.13
C THR A 25 -7.12 -5.98 -17.30
N PRO A 26 -7.37 -4.66 -17.35
CA PRO A 26 -8.38 -4.00 -16.53
C PRO A 26 -9.79 -4.54 -16.73
N GLU A 27 -10.08 -5.13 -17.89
CA GLU A 27 -11.38 -5.72 -18.23
C GLU A 27 -11.66 -7.04 -17.48
N GLY A 28 -10.66 -7.58 -16.77
CA GLY A 28 -10.78 -8.84 -16.04
C GLY A 28 -11.59 -8.78 -14.74
N ALA A 29 -11.96 -7.58 -14.26
CA ALA A 29 -12.81 -7.41 -13.09
C ALA A 29 -13.51 -6.05 -13.05
N GLU A 30 -14.51 -5.93 -12.19
CA GLU A 30 -15.18 -4.65 -11.90
C GLU A 30 -14.24 -3.64 -11.24
N THR A 31 -14.43 -2.35 -11.53
CA THR A 31 -13.60 -1.24 -11.03
C THR A 31 -13.37 -1.30 -9.51
N ASN A 32 -14.41 -1.58 -8.72
CA ASN A 32 -14.29 -1.64 -7.27
C ASN A 32 -13.37 -2.78 -6.80
N ALA A 33 -13.47 -3.96 -7.43
CA ALA A 33 -12.60 -5.08 -7.10
C ALA A 33 -11.13 -4.76 -7.40
N ILE A 34 -10.87 -4.06 -8.52
CA ILE A 34 -9.52 -3.62 -8.88
C ILE A 34 -9.00 -2.62 -7.84
N ILE A 35 -9.80 -1.64 -7.42
CA ILE A 35 -9.43 -0.66 -6.40
C ILE A 35 -9.08 -1.34 -5.07
N GLU A 36 -9.94 -2.23 -4.58
CA GLU A 36 -9.68 -3.00 -3.36
C GLU A 36 -8.39 -3.82 -3.46
N GLN A 37 -8.13 -4.39 -4.63
CA GLN A 37 -6.93 -5.18 -4.85
C GLN A 37 -5.67 -4.32 -4.92
N VAL A 38 -5.74 -3.14 -5.53
CA VAL A 38 -4.65 -2.16 -5.54
C VAL A 38 -4.30 -1.73 -4.12
N LYS A 39 -5.31 -1.48 -3.27
CA LYS A 39 -5.11 -1.13 -1.83
C LYS A 39 -4.42 -2.23 -1.01
N LYS A 40 -4.47 -3.49 -1.43
CA LYS A 40 -3.77 -4.62 -0.79
C LYS A 40 -2.29 -4.75 -1.19
N CYS A 41 -1.77 -3.83 -2.02
CA CYS A 41 -0.36 -3.82 -2.40
C CYS A 41 0.51 -3.26 -1.26
N PRO A 42 1.31 -4.08 -0.56
CA PRO A 42 2.05 -3.66 0.64
C PRO A 42 3.17 -2.65 0.34
N SER A 43 3.65 -2.60 -0.91
CA SER A 43 4.74 -1.72 -1.31
C SER A 43 4.28 -0.47 -2.07
N GLY A 44 2.97 -0.28 -2.25
CA GLY A 44 2.42 0.84 -3.02
C GLY A 44 2.85 0.86 -4.49
N ALA A 45 3.21 -0.28 -5.08
CA ALA A 45 3.62 -0.36 -6.49
C ALA A 45 2.45 -0.25 -7.46
N LEU A 46 1.22 -0.45 -6.99
CA LEU A 46 -0.01 -0.29 -7.75
C LEU A 46 -0.69 1.01 -7.31
N SER A 47 -1.21 1.75 -8.28
CA SER A 47 -1.98 2.98 -8.09
C SER A 47 -3.08 3.05 -9.13
N TYR A 48 -4.14 3.81 -8.85
CA TYR A 48 -5.24 4.06 -9.78
C TYR A 48 -5.65 5.53 -9.73
N THR A 49 -6.31 5.99 -10.77
CA THR A 49 -6.95 7.31 -10.85
C THR A 49 -8.36 7.12 -11.38
N MET A 50 -9.34 7.83 -10.83
CA MET A 50 -10.72 7.82 -11.33
C MET A 50 -10.88 8.83 -12.46
N ASN A 51 -11.57 8.43 -13.53
CA ASN A 51 -11.78 9.28 -14.71
C ASN A 51 -12.73 10.45 -14.44
N ASP A 52 -13.71 10.27 -13.56
CA ASP A 52 -14.65 11.31 -13.16
C ASP A 52 -14.26 11.87 -11.79
N ALA A 53 -13.55 12.99 -11.81
CA ALA A 53 -13.23 13.74 -10.60
C ALA A 53 -14.49 14.45 -10.06
N THR A 54 -15.36 13.70 -9.37
CA THR A 54 -16.33 14.29 -8.45
C THR A 54 -16.53 13.38 -7.24
N THR A 55 -15.89 13.79 -6.13
CA THR A 55 -16.16 13.39 -4.74
C THR A 55 -16.05 11.89 -4.43
N SER A 56 -15.05 11.44 -3.68
CA SER A 56 -14.87 11.88 -2.30
C SER A 56 -13.40 11.83 -1.93
N SER A 57 -12.96 12.94 -1.34
CA SER A 57 -11.91 12.99 -0.32
C SER A 57 -11.69 11.60 0.28
N ASP A 58 -10.51 11.03 0.02
CA ASP A 58 -9.89 10.27 1.09
C ASP A 58 -9.81 11.27 2.25
N ASN A 59 -10.79 11.20 3.15
CA ASN A 59 -10.56 11.51 4.55
C ASN A 59 -9.47 10.54 5.01
N LYS A 60 -8.24 10.78 4.57
CA LYS A 60 -7.12 10.71 5.47
C LYS A 60 -7.51 11.75 6.53
N PRO A 61 -7.82 11.36 7.79
CA PRO A 61 -7.69 12.34 8.83
C PRO A 61 -6.26 12.85 8.68
N GLU A 62 -6.13 14.08 8.21
CA GLU A 62 -4.99 14.90 8.56
C GLU A 62 -5.10 14.98 10.08
N PRO A 63 -4.21 14.35 10.87
CA PRO A 63 -4.11 14.75 12.24
C PRO A 63 -3.59 16.19 12.18
N GLU A 64 -4.53 17.11 12.29
CA GLU A 64 -4.39 18.32 13.07
C GLU A 64 -3.28 18.15 14.10
N ASN A 65 -2.34 19.09 14.12
CA ASN A 65 -1.15 19.12 14.96
C ASN A 65 -1.40 18.67 16.41
N LEU A 66 -1.25 17.37 16.66
CA LEU A 66 -1.01 16.78 17.98
C LEU A 66 -0.04 15.65 17.74
N THR A 67 1.25 15.92 17.96
CA THR A 67 2.34 14.95 18.16
C THR A 67 2.00 13.53 17.65
N ALA A 68 2.03 13.34 16.33
CA ALA A 68 1.63 12.09 15.71
C ALA A 68 2.62 10.99 16.16
N ALA A 69 2.23 10.21 17.17
CA ALA A 69 3.04 9.10 17.66
C ALA A 69 3.23 8.09 16.54
N ALA A 70 4.47 7.62 16.35
CA ALA A 70 4.77 6.58 15.39
C ALA A 70 4.00 5.31 15.73
N LYS A 71 3.27 4.77 14.75
CA LYS A 71 2.51 3.53 14.90
C LYS A 71 3.44 2.34 14.65
N LEU A 72 3.61 1.49 15.67
CA LEU A 72 4.39 0.26 15.59
C LEU A 72 3.46 -0.94 15.42
N THR A 73 3.61 -1.68 14.32
CA THR A 73 2.84 -2.91 14.07
C THR A 73 3.78 -4.12 14.05
N GLY A 74 3.52 -5.09 14.93
CA GLY A 74 4.23 -6.36 14.96
C GLY A 74 3.66 -7.36 13.94
N LEU A 75 4.52 -7.91 13.10
CA LEU A 75 4.19 -9.03 12.22
C LEU A 75 4.65 -10.33 12.90
N ALA A 76 3.82 -11.38 12.88
CA ALA A 76 4.19 -12.68 13.44
C ALA A 76 5.47 -13.22 12.76
N ASN A 77 6.51 -13.48 13.55
CA ASN A 77 7.86 -13.88 13.09
C ASN A 77 8.51 -12.90 12.08
N GLY A 78 8.10 -11.63 12.08
CA GLY A 78 8.57 -10.62 11.13
C GLY A 78 9.09 -9.36 11.81
N PRO A 79 9.69 -8.44 11.02
CA PRO A 79 10.15 -7.15 11.53
C PRO A 79 8.98 -6.26 11.95
N LEU A 80 9.27 -5.27 12.80
CA LEU A 80 8.31 -4.22 13.15
C LEU A 80 8.11 -3.28 11.96
N LEU A 81 6.85 -3.03 11.61
CA LEU A 81 6.47 -1.97 10.68
C LEU A 81 6.27 -0.68 11.48
N VAL A 82 6.98 0.38 11.11
CA VAL A 82 6.87 1.70 11.75
C VAL A 82 6.27 2.68 10.75
N GLU A 83 5.12 3.25 11.09
CA GLU A 83 4.42 4.24 10.26
C GLU A 83 4.38 5.60 10.98
N GLY A 84 4.90 6.65 10.34
CA GLY A 84 4.91 8.01 10.88
C GLY A 84 6.32 8.61 10.99
N SER A 85 6.42 9.79 11.61
CA SER A 85 7.69 10.45 11.90
C SER A 85 8.28 9.92 13.20
N PHE A 86 9.55 9.51 13.19
CA PHE A 86 10.25 9.00 14.37
C PHE A 86 11.74 9.31 14.31
N GLU A 87 12.38 9.33 15.48
CA GLU A 87 13.84 9.30 15.63
C GLU A 87 14.25 7.88 16.01
N TYR A 88 15.33 7.37 15.40
CA TYR A 88 15.84 6.03 15.66
C TYR A 88 17.26 6.10 16.22
N TYR A 89 17.44 5.58 17.44
CA TYR A 89 18.73 5.50 18.11
C TYR A 89 19.22 4.05 18.12
N ASN A 90 20.48 3.84 17.77
CA ASN A 90 21.10 2.51 17.83
C ASN A 90 21.48 2.12 19.28
N ALA A 91 22.05 0.92 19.46
CA ALA A 91 22.47 0.43 20.79
C ALA A 91 23.57 1.27 21.47
N LYS A 92 24.25 2.16 20.73
CA LYS A 92 25.24 3.10 21.25
C LYS A 92 24.65 4.49 21.53
N GLY A 93 23.35 4.69 21.26
CA GLY A 93 22.66 5.97 21.44
C GLY A 93 22.89 6.97 20.32
N GLU A 94 23.31 6.52 19.13
CA GLU A 94 23.53 7.41 17.97
C GLU A 94 22.26 7.43 17.09
N LEU A 95 21.87 8.62 16.63
CA LEU A 95 20.77 8.81 15.68
C LEU A 95 21.16 8.30 14.29
N ILE A 96 20.29 7.50 13.66
CA ILE A 96 20.47 6.93 12.31
C ILE A 96 19.39 7.46 11.36
#